data_AF-A0A1V6SCA4-F1
#
_entry.id   AF-A0A1V6SCA4-F1
#
_cell.length_a   1.000
_cell.length_b   1.000
_cell.length_c   1.000
_cell.angle_alpha   90.00
_cell.angle_beta   90.00
_cell.angle_gamma   90.00
#
_symmetry.space_group_name_H-M   'P 1'
#
loop_
_entity.id
_entity.type
_entity.pdbx_description
1 polymer ?
#
loop_
_entity_poly.entity_id
_entity_poly.type
_entity_poly.pdbx_seq_one_letter_code
_entity_poly.pdbx_strand_id
1 'polypeptide(L)'
;MLVDDEYPPSAIFLEYITGLEMITLEDYTQQRMDKIVSGIQQIHKALVRHRDPKPKNMMVVTDTAERVVWMDFDRAETYNGHQVTSEQEELLRVEEEIVVDIGECLVRTLPLKTDIV
;
A
#
# COMPACT_ATOMS: atom_id res chain seq x y z
N MET A 1 11.28 19.61 -8.73
CA MET A 1 10.69 20.86 -8.20
C MET A 1 10.54 21.79 -9.40
N LEU A 2 9.36 22.38 -9.63
CA LEU A 2 9.16 23.36 -10.71
C LEU A 2 9.73 24.69 -10.20
N VAL A 3 11.00 24.94 -10.50
CA VAL A 3 11.83 25.92 -9.77
C VAL A 3 11.43 27.37 -10.08
N ASP A 4 10.63 27.60 -11.12
CA ASP A 4 10.36 28.95 -11.66
C ASP A 4 8.87 29.27 -11.87
N ASP A 5 7.95 28.50 -11.26
CA ASP A 5 6.51 28.82 -11.34
C ASP A 5 6.16 30.02 -10.44
N GLU A 6 5.47 31.02 -11.02
CA GLU A 6 4.93 32.19 -10.28
C GLU A 6 3.97 31.76 -9.16
N TYR A 7 3.22 30.68 -9.41
CA TYR A 7 2.34 30.03 -8.44
C TYR A 7 2.73 28.56 -8.31
N PRO A 8 3.42 28.17 -7.22
CA PRO A 8 3.83 26.78 -7.05
C PRO A 8 2.59 25.86 -6.96
N PRO A 9 2.69 24.62 -7.46
CA PRO A 9 1.61 23.65 -7.31
C PRO A 9 1.26 23.47 -5.83
N SER A 10 -0.02 23.61 -5.49
CA SER A 10 -0.51 23.51 -4.11
C SER A 10 -1.43 22.32 -3.86
N ALA A 11 -1.88 21.64 -4.92
CA ALA A 11 -2.77 20.49 -4.84
C ALA A 11 -2.63 19.60 -6.07
N ILE A 12 -2.94 18.32 -5.89
CA ILE A 12 -3.11 17.35 -6.98
C ILE A 12 -4.58 16.96 -6.99
N PHE A 13 -5.22 17.09 -8.16
CA PHE A 13 -6.58 16.59 -8.35
C PHE A 13 -6.53 15.14 -8.83
N LEU A 14 -7.22 14.26 -8.14
CA LEU A 14 -7.25 12.82 -8.42
C LEU A 14 -8.66 12.39 -8.79
N GLU A 15 -8.78 11.20 -9.39
CA GLU A 15 -10.10 10.60 -9.62
C GLU A 15 -10.85 10.39 -8.30
N TYR A 16 -12.16 10.62 -8.32
CA TYR A 16 -13.03 10.23 -7.22
C TYR A 16 -13.39 8.76 -7.36
N ILE A 17 -12.98 7.94 -6.39
CA ILE A 17 -13.29 6.51 -6.33
C ILE A 17 -14.42 6.31 -5.30
N THR A 18 -15.61 5.97 -5.77
CA THR A 18 -16.76 5.65 -4.90
C THR A 18 -16.44 4.44 -4.01
N GLY A 19 -16.76 4.51 -2.72
CA GLY A 19 -16.56 3.41 -1.78
C GLY A 19 -15.10 3.16 -1.40
N LEU A 20 -14.20 4.13 -1.63
CA LEU A 20 -12.80 4.04 -1.23
C LEU A 20 -12.66 4.21 0.28
N GLU A 21 -12.27 3.14 0.96
CA GLU A 21 -12.15 3.08 2.42
C GLU A 21 -10.81 2.48 2.83
N MET A 22 -10.32 2.85 4.01
CA MET A 22 -9.12 2.25 4.59
C MET A 22 -9.38 0.76 4.88
N ILE A 23 -8.40 -0.11 4.65
CA ILE A 23 -8.55 -1.51 5.06
C ILE A 23 -8.76 -1.62 6.58
N THR A 24 -9.79 -2.36 6.98
CA THR A 24 -10.12 -2.66 8.37
C THR A 24 -10.24 -4.18 8.59
N LEU A 25 -10.47 -4.60 9.83
CA LEU A 25 -10.80 -5.98 10.15
C LEU A 25 -12.10 -6.46 9.51
N GLU A 26 -13.08 -5.57 9.34
CA GLU A 26 -14.40 -5.90 8.78
C GLU A 26 -14.30 -6.16 7.27
N ASP A 27 -13.42 -5.42 6.61
CA ASP A 27 -13.17 -5.49 5.18
C ASP A 27 -12.04 -6.44 4.78
N TYR A 28 -11.46 -7.14 5.75
CA TYR A 28 -10.38 -8.08 5.50
C TYR A 28 -10.87 -9.27 4.67
N THR A 29 -10.19 -9.52 3.55
CA THR A 29 -10.21 -10.82 2.87
C THR A 29 -8.79 -11.19 2.44
N GLN A 30 -8.49 -12.49 2.37
CA GLN A 30 -7.18 -12.94 1.90
C GLN A 30 -6.86 -12.36 0.51
N GLN A 31 -7.86 -12.32 -0.38
CA GLN A 31 -7.70 -11.80 -1.72
C GLN A 31 -7.38 -10.30 -1.77
N ARG A 32 -7.97 -9.49 -0.86
CA ARG A 32 -7.63 -8.06 -0.73
C ARG A 32 -6.18 -7.91 -0.24
N MET A 33 -5.77 -8.71 0.75
CA MET A 33 -4.37 -8.68 1.19
C MET A 33 -3.39 -9.11 0.12
N ASP A 34 -3.67 -10.17 -0.63
CA ASP A 34 -2.81 -10.61 -1.73
C ASP A 34 -2.62 -9.50 -2.76
N LYS A 35 -3.68 -8.71 -3.02
CA LYS A 35 -3.60 -7.55 -3.92
C LYS A 35 -2.86 -6.37 -3.31
N ILE A 36 -2.95 -6.14 -2.00
CA ILE A 36 -2.17 -5.11 -1.29
C ILE A 36 -0.68 -5.46 -1.38
N VAL A 37 -0.31 -6.71 -1.08
CA VAL A 37 1.06 -7.23 -1.20
C VAL A 37 1.55 -7.13 -2.64
N SER A 38 0.72 -7.53 -3.61
CA SER A 38 1.06 -7.37 -5.03
C SER A 38 1.26 -5.90 -5.40
N GLY A 39 0.46 -5.00 -4.84
CA GLY A 39 0.59 -3.56 -5.07
C GLY A 39 1.94 -3.00 -4.61
N ILE A 40 2.39 -3.33 -3.39
CA ILE A 40 3.70 -2.86 -2.90
C ILE A 40 4.85 -3.45 -3.73
N GLN A 41 4.74 -4.70 -4.16
CA GLN A 41 5.71 -5.33 -5.06
C GLN A 41 5.80 -4.62 -6.42
N GLN A 42 4.68 -4.15 -6.97
CA GLN A 42 4.70 -3.36 -8.22
C GLN A 42 5.31 -1.98 -8.01
N ILE A 43 5.06 -1.33 -6.87
CA ILE A 43 5.71 -0.07 -6.49
C ILE A 43 7.23 -0.26 -6.44
N HIS A 44 7.70 -1.32 -5.78
CA HIS A 44 9.12 -1.68 -5.70
C HIS A 44 9.72 -2.02 -7.07
N LYS A 45 9.00 -2.75 -7.91
CA LYS A 45 9.41 -3.07 -9.29
C LYS A 45 9.56 -1.82 -10.16
N ALA A 46 8.79 -0.77 -9.87
CA ALA A 46 8.93 0.55 -10.48
C ALA A 46 10.10 1.36 -9.89
N LEU A 47 10.93 0.75 -9.03
CA LEU A 47 12.07 1.35 -8.34
C LEU A 47 11.66 2.48 -7.39
N VAL A 48 10.48 2.34 -6.79
CA VAL A 48 9.96 3.26 -5.78
C VAL A 48 9.86 2.49 -4.47
N ARG A 49 10.35 3.07 -3.38
CA ARG A 49 10.04 2.65 -2.02
C ARG A 49 8.99 3.59 -1.45
N HIS A 50 7.91 3.07 -0.88
CA HIS A 50 6.78 3.85 -0.38
C HIS A 50 7.09 4.57 0.94
N ARG A 51 7.83 3.95 1.87
CA ARG A 51 8.24 4.46 3.20
C ARG A 51 7.17 4.71 4.26
N ASP A 52 5.89 4.67 3.92
CA ASP A 52 4.79 4.75 4.89
C ASP A 52 3.72 3.68 4.60
N PRO A 53 4.07 2.38 4.65
CA PRO A 53 3.14 1.27 4.37
C PRO A 53 2.18 1.02 5.54
N LYS A 54 1.47 2.05 5.98
CA LYS A 54 0.50 1.97 7.07
C LYS A 54 -0.90 1.68 6.52
N PRO A 55 -1.80 1.05 7.32
CA PRO A 55 -3.17 0.76 6.88
C PRO A 55 -3.91 1.96 6.28
N LYS A 56 -3.71 3.19 6.79
CA LYS A 56 -4.30 4.43 6.24
C LYS A 56 -3.99 4.71 4.76
N ASN A 57 -2.94 4.09 4.22
CA ASN A 57 -2.49 4.24 2.83
C ASN A 57 -2.84 2.99 1.99
N MET A 58 -3.46 1.99 2.60
CA MET A 58 -3.92 0.75 1.98
C MET A 58 -5.45 0.79 1.90
N MET A 59 -5.97 1.15 0.75
CA MET A 59 -7.40 1.35 0.57
C MET A 59 -8.05 0.16 -0.12
N VAL A 60 -9.30 -0.12 0.23
CA VAL A 60 -10.20 -1.07 -0.41
C VAL A 60 -11.36 -0.31 -1.03
N VAL A 61 -11.99 -0.88 -2.06
CA VAL A 61 -13.24 -0.37 -2.60
C VAL A 61 -14.37 -1.27 -2.14
N THR A 62 -15.32 -0.74 -1.37
CA THR A 62 -16.39 -1.53 -0.73
C THR A 62 -17.34 -2.16 -1.76
N ASP A 63 -17.68 -1.42 -2.82
CA ASP A 63 -18.57 -1.89 -3.90
C ASP A 63 -17.92 -2.90 -4.86
N THR A 64 -16.61 -3.12 -4.74
CA THR A 64 -15.86 -4.08 -5.57
C THR A 64 -15.00 -4.92 -4.66
N ALA A 65 -15.41 -6.18 -4.42
CA ALA A 65 -14.81 -7.08 -3.43
C ALA A 65 -13.27 -7.19 -3.47
N GLU A 66 -12.63 -6.78 -4.56
CA GLU A 66 -11.23 -7.02 -4.80
C GLU A 66 -10.43 -5.82 -5.35
N ARG A 67 -10.98 -4.59 -5.46
CA ARG A 67 -10.15 -3.45 -5.89
C ARG A 67 -9.45 -2.85 -4.66
N VAL A 68 -8.13 -2.70 -4.75
CA VAL A 68 -7.31 -2.05 -3.72
C VAL A 68 -6.57 -0.87 -4.34
N VAL A 69 -6.27 0.14 -3.54
CA VAL A 69 -5.57 1.35 -3.97
C VAL A 69 -4.51 1.71 -2.94
N TRP A 70 -3.29 1.96 -3.41
CA TRP A 70 -2.21 2.52 -2.60
C TRP A 70 -2.23 4.04 -2.69
N MET A 71 -2.18 4.70 -1.55
CA MET A 71 -2.26 6.16 -1.43
C MET A 71 -1.01 6.75 -0.77
N ASP A 72 -0.82 8.06 -0.98
CA ASP A 72 0.12 8.90 -0.23
C ASP A 72 1.61 8.55 -0.44
N PHE A 73 2.20 9.14 -1.48
CA PHE A 73 3.61 8.95 -1.85
C PHE A 73 4.50 10.12 -1.41
N ASP A 74 4.06 10.93 -0.43
CA ASP A 74 4.79 12.13 0.03
C ASP A 74 6.20 11.81 0.59
N ARG A 75 6.36 10.62 1.18
CA ARG A 75 7.60 10.09 1.75
C ARG A 75 8.36 9.15 0.82
N ALA A 76 7.83 8.89 -0.37
CA ALA A 76 8.39 7.88 -1.25
C ALA A 76 9.81 8.26 -1.71
N GLU A 77 10.65 7.24 -1.90
CA GLU A 77 12.00 7.37 -2.43
C GLU A 77 12.08 6.63 -3.75
N THR A 78 12.78 7.22 -4.73
CA THR A 78 13.03 6.58 -6.02
C THR A 78 14.47 6.11 -6.09
N TYR A 79 14.69 4.88 -6.52
CA TYR A 79 16.02 4.33 -6.76
C TYR A 79 16.39 4.41 -8.24
N ASN A 80 17.68 4.46 -8.52
CA ASN A 80 18.17 4.50 -9.89
C ASN A 80 18.21 3.08 -10.48
N GLY A 81 17.51 2.85 -11.59
CA GLY A 81 17.38 1.51 -12.18
C GLY A 81 18.65 0.86 -12.69
N HIS A 82 19.75 1.61 -12.77
CA HIS A 82 21.04 1.04 -13.15
C HIS A 82 21.83 0.48 -11.96
N GLN A 83 21.47 0.86 -10.72
CA GLN A 83 22.20 0.49 -9.50
C GLN A 83 21.28 0.54 -8.27
N VAL A 84 20.47 -0.50 -8.04
CA VAL A 84 19.89 -0.74 -6.71
C VAL A 84 20.99 -1.39 -5.86
N THR A 85 21.34 -0.78 -4.74
CA THR A 85 22.35 -1.35 -3.82
C THR A 85 21.73 -2.51 -3.03
N SER A 86 22.56 -3.42 -2.50
CA SER A 86 22.06 -4.49 -1.63
C SER A 86 21.35 -3.96 -0.37
N GLU A 87 21.74 -2.79 0.12
CA GLU A 87 21.03 -2.11 1.21
C GLU A 87 19.63 -1.66 0.76
N GLN A 88 19.51 -1.09 -0.44
CA GLN A 88 18.21 -0.70 -1.00
C GLN A 88 17.31 -1.91 -1.27
N GLU A 89 17.86 -3.02 -1.78
CA GLU A 89 17.12 -4.28 -1.93
C GLU A 89 16.59 -4.79 -0.58
N GLU A 90 17.41 -4.75 0.47
CA GLU A 90 16.99 -5.12 1.82
C GLU A 90 15.86 -4.21 2.32
N LEU A 91 15.96 -2.90 2.09
CA LEU A 91 14.93 -1.95 2.50
C LEU A 91 13.59 -2.19 1.79
N LEU A 92 13.61 -2.59 0.51
CA LEU A 92 12.40 -3.01 -0.22
C LEU A 92 11.84 -4.31 0.37
N ARG A 93 12.70 -5.31 0.63
CA ARG A 93 12.27 -6.59 1.22
C ARG A 93 11.61 -6.38 2.59
N VAL A 94 12.22 -5.59 3.45
CA VAL A 94 11.69 -5.25 4.78
C VAL A 94 10.35 -4.52 4.66
N GLU A 95 10.20 -3.63 3.67
CA GLU A 95 8.93 -2.94 3.44
C GLU A 95 7.82 -3.92 2.99
N GLU A 96 8.13 -4.93 2.16
CA GLU A 96 7.17 -6.00 1.83
C GLU A 96 6.80 -6.84 3.06
N GLU A 97 7.78 -7.20 3.88
CA GLU A 97 7.57 -7.99 5.12
C GLU A 97 6.62 -7.26 6.08
N ILE A 98 6.80 -5.95 6.26
CA ILE A 98 5.88 -5.12 7.07
C ILE A 98 4.44 -5.21 6.55
N VAL A 99 4.24 -5.18 5.22
CA VAL A 99 2.90 -5.26 4.62
C VAL A 99 2.27 -6.64 4.84
N VAL A 100 3.07 -7.70 4.74
CA VAL A 100 2.62 -9.07 5.02
C VAL A 100 2.24 -9.23 6.49
N ASP A 101 3.08 -8.75 7.41
CA ASP A 101 2.85 -8.81 8.85
C ASP A 101 1.57 -8.07 9.26
N ILE A 102 1.26 -6.94 8.62
CA ILE A 102 0.00 -6.22 8.82
C ILE A 102 -1.19 -7.13 8.46
N GLY A 103 -1.12 -7.84 7.34
CA GLY A 103 -2.14 -8.81 6.94
C GLY A 103 -2.32 -9.92 7.99
N GLU A 104 -1.23 -10.50 8.48
CA GLU A 104 -1.27 -11.53 9.52
C GLU A 104 -1.88 -11.02 10.84
N CYS A 105 -1.56 -9.78 11.24
CA CYS A 105 -2.12 -9.16 12.43
C CYS A 105 -3.65 -8.98 12.32
N LEU A 106 -4.13 -8.64 11.12
CA LEU A 106 -5.56 -8.52 10.87
C LEU A 106 -6.27 -9.88 10.99
N VAL A 107 -5.66 -10.97 10.50
CA VAL A 107 -6.22 -12.33 10.62
C VAL A 107 -6.30 -12.79 12.07
N ARG A 108 -5.24 -12.59 12.86
CA ARG A 108 -5.17 -13.07 14.26
C ARG A 108 -6.16 -12.40 15.20
N THR A 109 -6.73 -11.27 14.79
CA THR A 109 -7.72 -10.51 15.57
C THR A 109 -9.15 -10.97 15.27
N LEU A 110 -9.37 -11.74 14.20
CA LEU A 110 -10.66 -12.36 13.93
C LEU A 110 -10.89 -13.50 14.93
N PRO A 111 -12.02 -13.54 15.66
CA PRO A 111 -12.32 -14.66 16.52
C PRO A 111 -12.33 -15.93 15.67
N LEU A 112 -11.55 -16.94 16.08
CA LEU A 112 -11.59 -18.28 15.51
C LEU A 112 -13.07 -18.65 15.36
N LYS A 113 -13.57 -18.70 14.11
CA LYS A 113 -14.88 -19.28 13.84
C LYS A 113 -14.80 -20.69 14.41
N THR A 114 -15.47 -20.88 15.54
CA THR A 114 -15.60 -22.18 16.16
C THR A 114 -16.46 -22.97 15.16
N ASP A 115 -15.84 -23.91 14.45
CA ASP A 115 -16.58 -24.89 13.68
C ASP A 115 -17.40 -25.71 14.67
N ILE A 116 -18.66 -25.30 14.86
CA ILE A 116 -19.67 -26.10 15.53
C ILE A 116 -20.15 -27.11 14.48
N VAL A 117 -19.65 -28.34 14.60
CA VAL A 117 -20.28 -29.55 14.04
C VAL A 117 -21.13 -30.17 15.14
#